data_AF-A0A955RG56-F1
#
_entry.id   AF-A0A955RG56-F1
#
_cell.length_a   1.000
_cell.length_b   1.000
_cell.length_c   1.000
_cell.angle_alpha   90.00
_cell.angle_beta   90.00
_cell.angle_gamma   90.00
#
_symmetry.space_group_name_H-M   'P 1'
#
loop_
_entity.id
_entity.type
_entity.pdbx_description
1 polymer ?
#
loop_
_entity_poly.entity_id
_entity_poly.type
_entity_poly.pdbx_seq_one_letter_code
_entity_poly.pdbx_strand_id
1 'polypeptide(L)'
;MIQVRLGEQVQTWSFDQWEEMVRGGRVAPEALVRFPPVTGDDWRPAGELEMYRSLRDDAHSAWLAATGRAPILTALLVGVQIRIFWWARLPEVRGPLVDHFTSFTPEILEDGELWRMLSMG
;
A
#
# COMPACT_ATOMS: atom_id res chain seq x y z
N MET A 1 17.38 23.23 -17.21
CA MET A 1 17.88 21.84 -17.08
C MET A 1 18.37 21.65 -15.67
N ILE A 2 17.97 20.56 -15.02
CA ILE A 2 18.30 20.21 -13.64
C ILE A 2 19.24 19.00 -13.69
N GLN A 3 20.35 19.05 -12.98
CA GLN A 3 21.25 17.90 -12.85
C GLN A 3 21.00 17.24 -11.50
N VAL A 4 20.84 15.92 -11.50
CA VAL A 4 20.55 15.14 -10.30
C VAL A 4 21.52 13.98 -10.23
N ARG A 5 22.12 13.80 -9.06
CA ARG A 5 23.03 12.70 -8.77
C ARG A 5 22.32 11.67 -7.90
N LEU A 6 22.11 10.49 -8.47
CA LEU A 6 21.54 9.32 -7.81
C LEU A 6 22.65 8.28 -7.67
N GLY A 7 23.27 8.21 -6.49
CA GLY A 7 24.47 7.40 -6.26
C GLY A 7 25.65 7.86 -7.12
N GLU A 8 26.11 7.01 -8.04
CA GLU A 8 27.23 7.32 -8.94
C GLU A 8 26.79 7.94 -10.27
N GLN A 9 25.51 7.88 -10.61
CA GLN A 9 25.01 8.39 -11.89
C GLN A 9 24.55 9.84 -11.77
N VAL A 10 25.00 10.67 -12.72
CA VAL A 10 24.49 12.03 -12.91
C VAL A 10 23.55 12.02 -14.10
N GLN A 11 22.30 12.39 -13.87
CA GLN A 11 21.29 12.55 -14.91
C GLN A 11 20.95 14.03 -15.08
N THR A 12 20.61 14.40 -16.31
CA THR A 12 20.11 15.74 -16.61
C THR A 12 18.66 15.64 -17.04
N TRP A 13 17.79 16.37 -16.36
CA TRP A 13 16.36 16.35 -16.57
C TRP A 13 15.83 17.75 -16.92
N SER A 14 14.69 17.78 -17.60
CA SER A 14 13.86 18.98 -17.68
C SER A 14 13.18 19.26 -16.33
N PHE A 15 12.55 20.42 -16.20
CA PHE A 15 11.76 20.75 -15.01
C PHE A 15 10.57 19.80 -14.83
N ASP A 16 9.86 19.49 -15.91
CA ASP A 16 8.69 18.61 -15.88
C ASP A 16 9.07 17.19 -15.44
N GLN A 17 10.19 16.66 -15.95
CA GLN A 17 10.73 15.36 -15.54
C GLN A 17 11.14 15.36 -14.07
N TRP A 18 11.76 16.43 -13.58
CA TRP A 18 12.08 16.57 -12.17
C TRP A 18 10.81 16.53 -11.30
N GLU A 19 9.78 17.29 -11.67
CA GLU A 19 8.51 17.35 -10.96
C GLU A 19 7.82 15.97 -10.89
N GLU A 20 7.76 15.26 -12.01
CA GLU A 20 7.23 13.90 -12.08
C GLU A 20 8.00 12.95 -11.15
N MET A 21 9.33 12.99 -11.19
CA MET A 21 10.18 12.11 -10.39
C MET A 21 10.11 12.39 -8.89
N VAL A 22 10.00 13.67 -8.50
CA VAL A 22 9.82 14.07 -7.09
C VAL A 22 8.44 13.65 -6.58
N ARG A 23 7.36 13.92 -7.34
CA ARG A 23 6.00 13.51 -6.97
C ARG A 23 5.84 11.99 -6.90
N GLY A 24 6.51 11.27 -7.79
CA GLY A 24 6.54 9.81 -7.79
C GLY A 24 7.40 9.18 -6.69
N GLY A 25 8.01 9.97 -5.80
CA GLY A 25 8.84 9.49 -4.70
C GLY A 25 10.16 8.83 -5.14
N ARG A 26 10.63 9.10 -6.37
CA ARG A 26 11.84 8.50 -6.95
C ARG A 26 13.12 9.25 -6.60
N VAL A 27 13.01 10.44 -6.01
CA VAL A 27 14.13 11.28 -5.60
C VAL A 27 14.20 11.35 -4.09
N ALA A 28 15.26 10.76 -3.52
CA ALA A 28 15.53 10.81 -2.10
C ALA A 28 15.93 12.22 -1.65
N PRO A 29 15.64 12.63 -0.40
CA PRO A 29 15.95 13.99 0.08
C PRO A 29 17.46 14.26 0.15
N GLU A 30 18.27 13.23 0.31
CA GLU A 30 19.74 13.28 0.27
C GLU A 30 20.33 13.31 -1.15
N ALA A 31 19.52 13.14 -2.19
CA ALA A 31 20.00 13.19 -3.57
C ALA A 31 20.59 14.58 -3.87
N LEU A 32 21.78 14.63 -4.46
CA LEU A 32 22.42 15.90 -4.78
C LEU A 32 21.84 16.45 -6.07
N VAL A 33 21.38 17.68 -6.01
CA VAL A 33 20.75 18.39 -7.11
C VAL A 33 21.53 19.66 -7.39
N ARG A 34 21.81 19.90 -8.66
CA ARG A 34 22.33 21.16 -9.16
C ARG A 34 21.31 21.75 -10.13
N PHE A 35 20.78 22.90 -9.75
CA PHE A 35 19.85 23.65 -10.56
C PHE A 35 20.36 25.09 -10.68
N PRO A 36 21.05 25.45 -11.78
CA PRO A 36 21.72 26.75 -11.92
C PRO A 36 20.90 27.98 -11.54
N PRO A 37 19.59 28.07 -11.84
CA PRO A 37 18.75 29.20 -11.43
C PRO A 37 18.49 29.30 -9.92
N VAL A 38 18.65 28.22 -9.16
CA VAL A 38 18.26 28.15 -7.72
C VAL A 38 19.45 27.87 -6.82
N THR A 39 20.32 26.93 -7.19
CA THR A 39 21.51 26.55 -6.41
C THR A 39 22.80 27.15 -6.95
N GLY A 40 22.76 27.84 -8.11
CA GLY A 40 23.96 28.24 -8.83
C GLY A 40 24.72 27.00 -9.33
N ASP A 41 26.04 27.04 -9.23
CA ASP A 41 26.89 25.92 -9.67
C ASP A 41 27.11 24.84 -8.59
N ASP A 42 26.56 25.05 -7.39
CA ASP A 42 26.73 24.12 -6.28
C ASP A 42 25.73 22.96 -6.33
N TRP A 43 26.22 21.80 -5.90
CA TRP A 43 25.41 20.62 -5.61
C TRP A 43 24.85 20.74 -4.19
N ARG A 44 23.52 20.68 -4.06
CA ARG A 44 22.86 20.69 -2.75
C ARG A 44 21.92 19.50 -2.58
N PRO A 45 21.73 19.00 -1.36
CA PRO A 45 20.71 17.99 -1.09
C PRO A 45 19.32 18.47 -1.54
N ALA A 46 18.55 17.61 -2.19
CA ALA A 46 17.21 17.92 -2.66
C ALA A 46 16.31 18.42 -1.52
N GLY A 47 16.42 17.84 -0.33
CA GLY A 47 15.64 18.20 0.85
C GLY A 47 15.83 19.64 1.34
N GLU A 48 16.96 20.28 1.03
CA GLU A 48 17.21 21.69 1.37
C GLU A 48 16.48 22.66 0.43
N LEU A 49 16.12 22.20 -0.77
CA LEU A 49 15.44 23.02 -1.77
C LEU A 49 13.96 23.19 -1.40
N GLU A 50 13.50 24.43 -1.34
CA GLU A 50 12.09 24.74 -1.09
C GLU A 50 11.18 24.14 -2.16
N MET A 51 11.60 24.20 -3.42
CA MET A 51 10.91 23.59 -4.57
C MET A 51 10.73 22.07 -4.44
N TYR A 52 11.70 21.37 -3.86
CA TYR A 52 11.56 19.93 -3.60
C TYR A 52 10.51 19.70 -2.52
N ARG A 53 10.57 20.46 -1.42
CA ARG A 53 9.61 20.37 -0.31
C ARG A 53 8.18 20.70 -0.73
N SER A 54 7.99 21.65 -1.64
CA SER A 54 6.66 21.99 -2.16
C SER A 54 6.08 20.93 -3.10
N LEU A 55 6.93 20.17 -3.80
CA LEU A 55 6.50 19.15 -4.75
C LEU A 55 6.35 17.77 -4.11
N ARG A 56 7.05 17.53 -3.02
CA ARG A 56 7.02 16.26 -2.30
C ARG A 56 5.74 16.12 -1.50
N ASP A 57 4.88 15.21 -1.94
CA ASP A 57 3.71 14.78 -1.19
C ASP A 57 4.10 13.59 -0.30
N ASP A 58 4.47 13.88 0.95
CA ASP A 58 4.85 12.88 1.93
C ASP A 58 3.71 11.91 2.27
N ALA A 59 2.44 12.36 2.20
CA ALA A 59 1.28 11.51 2.45
C ALA A 59 1.08 10.51 1.31
N HIS A 60 1.22 10.95 0.06
CA HIS A 60 1.15 10.08 -1.11
C HIS A 60 2.30 9.06 -1.14
N SER A 61 3.52 9.50 -0.81
CA SER A 61 4.70 8.64 -0.77
C SER A 61 4.60 7.57 0.32
N ALA A 62 4.10 7.94 1.51
CA ALA A 62 3.84 7.00 2.59
C ALA A 62 2.74 5.98 2.25
N TRP A 63 1.68 6.41 1.54
CA TRP A 63 0.62 5.53 1.07
C TRP A 63 1.12 4.50 0.04
N LEU A 64 1.95 4.91 -0.93
CA LEU A 64 2.57 3.99 -1.89
C LEU A 64 3.48 2.97 -1.19
N ALA A 65 4.27 3.41 -0.21
CA ALA A 65 5.11 2.51 0.59
C ALA A 65 4.28 1.51 1.41
N ALA A 66 3.12 1.93 1.94
CA ALA A 66 2.21 1.07 2.67
C ALA A 66 1.49 0.05 1.76
N THR A 67 1.18 0.43 0.52
CA THR A 67 0.44 -0.43 -0.43
C THR A 67 1.32 -1.55 -1.03
N GLY A 68 2.64 -1.36 -1.09
CA GLY A 68 3.59 -2.35 -1.61
C GLY A 68 3.77 -3.61 -0.75
N ARG A 69 3.40 -3.56 0.55
CA ARG A 69 3.28 -4.74 1.40
C ARG A 69 1.80 -5.10 1.47
N ALA A 70 1.36 -6.03 0.62
CA ALA A 70 0.08 -6.70 0.82
C ALA A 70 0.03 -7.13 2.30
N PRO A 71 -1.02 -6.75 3.08
CA PRO A 71 -1.05 -7.07 4.49
C PRO A 71 -0.97 -8.58 4.60
N ILE A 72 0.09 -9.09 5.23
CA ILE A 72 0.32 -10.53 5.40
C ILE A 72 -0.94 -11.18 6.01
N LEU A 73 -1.62 -10.43 6.88
CA LEU A 73 -2.90 -10.79 7.46
C LEU A 73 -3.99 -11.02 6.40
N THR A 74 -4.17 -10.11 5.44
CA THR A 74 -5.14 -10.25 4.35
C THR A 74 -4.80 -11.42 3.44
N ALA A 75 -3.52 -11.59 3.09
CA ALA A 75 -3.06 -12.72 2.28
C ALA A 75 -3.29 -14.07 2.99
N LEU A 76 -3.05 -14.10 4.31
CA LEU A 76 -3.29 -15.28 5.16
C LEU A 76 -4.78 -15.59 5.26
N LEU A 77 -5.63 -14.57 5.50
CA LEU A 77 -7.08 -14.70 5.53
C LEU A 77 -7.63 -15.26 4.20
N VAL A 78 -7.21 -14.69 3.07
CA VAL A 78 -7.61 -15.17 1.74
C VAL A 78 -7.12 -16.60 1.52
N GLY A 79 -5.88 -16.91 1.89
CA GLY A 79 -5.33 -18.27 1.77
C GLY A 79 -6.11 -19.31 2.60
N VAL A 80 -6.52 -18.95 3.83
CA VAL A 80 -7.36 -19.79 4.67
C VAL A 80 -8.73 -20.01 4.04
N GLN A 81 -9.38 -18.96 3.53
CA GLN A 81 -10.68 -19.09 2.87
C GLN A 81 -10.63 -19.96 1.62
N ILE A 82 -9.60 -19.80 0.78
CA ILE A 82 -9.39 -20.65 -0.41
C ILE A 82 -9.21 -22.11 0.00
N ARG A 83 -8.44 -22.36 1.08
CA ARG A 83 -8.19 -23.72 1.58
C ARG A 83 -9.46 -24.38 2.13
N ILE A 84 -10.27 -23.63 2.89
CA ILE A 84 -11.57 -24.10 3.37
C ILE A 84 -12.50 -24.40 2.20
N PHE A 85 -12.59 -23.52 1.21
CA PHE A 85 -13.41 -23.73 0.01
C PHE A 85 -13.00 -25.01 -0.74
N TRP A 86 -11.69 -25.26 -0.86
CA TRP A 86 -11.19 -26.44 -1.55
C TRP A 86 -11.50 -27.73 -0.78
N TRP A 87 -11.36 -27.73 0.55
CA TRP A 87 -11.73 -28.86 1.40
C TRP A 87 -13.24 -29.09 1.47
N ALA A 88 -14.06 -28.04 1.44
CA ALA A 88 -15.51 -28.15 1.39
C ALA A 88 -16.04 -28.81 0.11
N ARG A 89 -15.20 -28.93 -0.93
CA ARG A 89 -15.53 -29.64 -2.17
C ARG A 89 -15.40 -31.16 -2.06
N LEU A 90 -14.73 -31.67 -1.02
CA LEU A 90 -14.60 -33.11 -0.76
C LEU A 90 -15.82 -33.62 0.03
N PRO A 91 -16.51 -34.66 -0.47
CA PRO A 91 -17.72 -35.17 0.17
C PRO A 91 -17.46 -35.74 1.58
N GLU A 92 -16.25 -36.24 1.88
CA GLU A 92 -15.93 -36.78 3.21
C GLU A 92 -15.77 -35.68 4.29
N VAL A 93 -15.45 -34.44 3.90
CA VAL A 93 -15.16 -33.33 4.83
C VAL A 93 -16.37 -32.41 4.98
N ARG A 94 -17.34 -32.47 4.06
CA ARG A 94 -18.54 -31.62 4.05
C ARG A 94 -19.42 -31.83 5.29
N GLY A 95 -19.63 -33.07 5.73
CA GLY A 95 -20.41 -33.38 6.93
C GLY A 95 -19.81 -32.76 8.20
N PRO A 96 -18.54 -33.06 8.54
CA PRO A 96 -17.87 -32.48 9.69
C PRO A 96 -17.73 -30.95 9.65
N LEU A 97 -17.52 -30.36 8.46
CA LEU A 97 -17.49 -28.90 8.28
C LEU A 97 -18.86 -28.27 8.55
N VAL A 98 -19.94 -28.87 8.05
CA VAL A 98 -21.29 -28.41 8.34
C VAL A 98 -21.58 -28.56 9.83
N ASP A 99 -21.35 -29.72 10.44
CA ASP A 99 -21.62 -29.93 11.86
C ASP A 99 -20.83 -28.97 12.76
N HIS A 100 -19.56 -28.68 12.45
CA HIS A 100 -18.73 -27.79 13.27
C HIS A 100 -19.04 -26.30 13.07
N PHE A 101 -19.38 -25.87 11.86
CA PHE A 101 -19.63 -24.44 11.57
C PHE A 101 -21.10 -24.04 11.61
N THR A 102 -22.04 -24.97 11.38
CA THR A 102 -23.49 -24.73 11.53
C THR A 102 -24.01 -25.05 12.92
N SER A 103 -23.18 -25.49 13.87
CA SER A 103 -23.59 -25.66 15.28
C SER A 103 -24.03 -24.35 15.95
N PHE A 104 -23.72 -23.17 15.37
CA PHE A 104 -24.24 -21.87 15.85
C PHE A 104 -25.63 -21.54 15.31
N THR A 105 -26.11 -22.30 14.33
CA THR A 105 -27.37 -22.04 13.63
C THR A 105 -28.62 -22.55 14.36
N PRO A 106 -28.63 -23.65 15.14
CA PRO A 106 -29.89 -24.18 15.69
C PRO A 106 -30.54 -23.19 16.66
N GLU A 107 -29.77 -22.58 17.57
CA GLU A 107 -30.33 -21.66 18.57
C GLU A 107 -30.94 -20.40 17.95
N ILE A 108 -30.32 -19.85 16.90
CA ILE A 108 -30.81 -18.61 16.25
C ILE A 108 -31.99 -18.87 15.31
N LEU A 109 -32.04 -20.06 14.68
CA LEU A 109 -33.16 -20.45 13.82
C LEU A 109 -34.37 -20.98 14.61
N GLU A 110 -34.15 -21.63 15.77
CA GLU A 110 -35.23 -22.14 16.63
C GLU A 110 -35.97 -21.02 17.36
N ASP A 111 -35.28 -19.95 17.79
CA ASP A 111 -35.91 -18.81 18.45
C ASP A 111 -36.53 -17.78 17.48
N GLY A 112 -36.34 -17.96 16.16
CA GLY A 112 -36.92 -17.08 15.13
C GLY A 112 -36.35 -15.65 15.10
N GLU A 113 -35.35 -15.33 15.92
CA GLU A 113 -34.84 -13.97 16.15
C GLU A 113 -33.81 -13.50 15.10
N LEU A 114 -34.04 -13.78 13.82
CA LEU A 114 -33.20 -13.34 12.70
C LEU A 114 -32.98 -11.81 12.69
N TRP A 115 -33.88 -11.03 13.29
CA TRP A 115 -33.77 -9.57 13.40
C TRP A 115 -32.68 -9.11 14.38
N ARG A 116 -32.20 -9.95 15.31
CA ARG A 116 -31.10 -9.58 16.23
C ARG A 116 -29.75 -9.45 15.51
N MET A 117 -29.56 -10.16 14.40
CA MET A 117 -28.38 -10.00 13.52
C MET A 117 -28.39 -8.69 12.73
N LEU A 118 -29.57 -8.11 12.47
CA LEU A 118 -29.71 -6.86 11.71
C LEU A 118 -29.75 -5.59 12.59
N SER A 119 -29.87 -5.75 13.90
CA SER A 119 -30.04 -4.63 14.85
C SER A 119 -28.84 -4.35 15.75
N MET A 120 -27.78 -5.17 15.68
CA MET A 120 -26.48 -4.85 16.28
C MET A 120 -25.58 -4.19 15.24
N GLY A 121 -25.99 -3.00 14.80
CA GLY A 121 -25.21 -2.06 13.98
C GLY A 121 -25.35 -0.66 14.56
#